data_AF-A0A7C3VDN0-F1
#
_entry.id   AF-A0A7C3VDN0-F1
#
_cell.length_a   1.000
_cell.length_b   1.000
_cell.length_c   1.000
_cell.angle_alpha   90.00
_cell.angle_beta   90.00
_cell.angle_gamma   90.00
#
_symmetry.space_group_name_H-M   'P 1'
#
loop_
_entity.id
_entity.type
_entity.pdbx_description
1 polymer ?
#
loop_
_entity_poly.entity_id
_entity_poly.type
_entity_poly.pdbx_seq_one_letter_code
_entity_poly.pdbx_strand_id
1 'polypeptide(L)'
;MVNLASGLISHYIIAGYLHIHYLALTIISIALLIMWLIFSYIPQQLSEIFSLKIFYNEETGDVRFFPLLIIPPYQPAIEAEICCRELFETSPNERNFIKEGKLDSKIFTDLAEVLALSWLSQTAMLRTTPLGEVIRRPILLLKVPIRRIENEELCKIFADNIFFKGKCPSIVSGLVIPKGFSLMPKKENEVKGLLVSSKIDDVTMYTRYVGGRGPAGGITIISKTHLTPIVNLSIKFYVDSIANAATTLLYLLGYTPLIVSAEEIICTGKVIKDNELKELQKWRELRYVGLIEVKFRPLISLFHPRFSSYYRWVIGLFDDAKSHFDFPLYIENLRKMR
;
A
#
# COMPACT_ATOMS: atom_id res chain seq x y z
N MET A 1 -76.44 24.28 26.52
CA MET A 1 -75.95 23.32 25.50
C MET A 1 -74.77 23.83 24.67
N VAL A 2 -74.61 25.14 24.42
CA VAL A 2 -73.48 25.70 23.63
C VAL A 2 -72.10 25.53 24.29
N ASN A 3 -72.00 25.58 25.62
CA ASN A 3 -70.73 25.45 26.35
C ASN A 3 -70.17 24.01 26.46
N LEU A 4 -71.00 22.97 26.24
CA LEU A 4 -70.52 21.58 26.23
C LEU A 4 -69.90 21.20 24.88
N ALA A 5 -70.46 21.74 23.78
CA ALA A 5 -69.95 21.52 22.44
C ALA A 5 -68.58 22.20 22.23
N SER A 6 -68.36 23.40 22.76
CA SER A 6 -67.07 24.10 22.67
C SER A 6 -65.95 23.41 23.47
N GLY A 7 -66.28 22.85 24.64
CA GLY A 7 -65.33 22.08 25.45
C GLY A 7 -64.90 20.77 24.80
N LEU A 8 -65.84 20.02 24.20
CA LEU A 8 -65.56 18.78 23.47
C LEU A 8 -64.74 19.03 22.20
N ILE A 9 -65.04 20.08 21.44
CA ILE A 9 -64.27 20.45 20.24
C ILE A 9 -62.84 20.86 20.62
N SER A 10 -62.66 21.64 21.69
CA SER A 10 -61.33 22.00 22.21
C SER A 10 -60.52 20.77 22.65
N HIS A 11 -61.14 19.82 23.36
CA HIS A 11 -60.47 18.59 23.80
C HIS A 11 -60.08 17.67 22.64
N TYR A 12 -60.94 17.52 21.62
CA TYR A 12 -60.64 16.74 20.41
C TYR A 12 -59.54 17.37 19.56
N ILE A 13 -59.51 18.71 19.46
CA ILE A 13 -58.44 19.43 18.77
C ILE A 13 -57.11 19.23 19.50
N ILE A 14 -57.07 19.42 20.83
CA ILE A 14 -55.86 19.25 21.64
C ILE A 14 -55.36 17.80 21.59
N ALA A 15 -56.25 16.81 21.71
CA ALA A 15 -55.90 15.39 21.59
C ALA A 15 -55.39 15.04 20.18
N GLY A 16 -55.99 15.60 19.12
CA GLY A 16 -55.53 15.44 17.75
C GLY A 16 -54.13 16.04 17.52
N TYR A 17 -53.86 17.24 18.05
CA TYR A 17 -52.52 17.85 18.00
C TYR A 17 -51.49 17.02 18.79
N LEU A 18 -51.85 16.52 19.97
CA LEU A 18 -50.99 15.63 20.77
C LEU A 18 -50.60 14.38 19.98
N HIS A 19 -51.59 13.72 19.34
CA HIS A 19 -51.35 12.53 18.51
C HIS A 19 -50.44 12.82 17.31
N ILE A 20 -50.59 13.98 16.64
CA ILE A 20 -49.72 14.38 15.53
C ILE A 20 -48.28 14.62 16.02
N HIS A 21 -48.11 15.26 17.17
CA HIS A 21 -46.78 15.49 17.76
C HIS A 21 -46.10 14.18 18.18
N TYR A 22 -46.82 13.24 18.80
CA TYR A 22 -46.28 11.92 19.13
C TYR A 22 -45.94 11.10 17.89
N LEU A 23 -46.77 11.16 16.83
CA LEU A 23 -46.48 10.51 15.57
C LEU A 23 -45.20 11.09 14.94
N ALA A 24 -45.06 12.42 14.91
CA ALA A 24 -43.86 13.08 14.40
C ALA A 24 -42.60 12.70 15.20
N LEU A 25 -42.68 12.69 16.54
CA LEU A 25 -41.57 12.26 17.41
C LEU A 25 -41.20 10.80 17.18
N THR A 26 -42.19 9.93 16.97
CA THR A 26 -41.96 8.50 16.69
C THR A 26 -41.27 8.32 15.33
N ILE A 27 -41.72 9.03 14.29
CA ILE A 27 -41.07 9.02 12.97
C ILE A 27 -39.63 9.52 13.07
N ILE A 28 -39.39 10.63 13.77
CA ILE A 28 -38.04 11.16 14.00
C ILE A 28 -37.18 10.15 14.77
N SER A 29 -37.72 9.52 15.81
CA SER A 29 -36.98 8.52 16.60
C SER A 29 -36.61 7.29 15.77
N ILE A 30 -37.54 6.79 14.95
CA ILE A 30 -37.28 5.70 14.01
C ILE A 30 -36.22 6.14 12.99
N ALA A 31 -36.33 7.34 12.41
CA ALA A 31 -35.35 7.85 11.45
C ALA A 31 -33.96 8.00 12.08
N LEU A 32 -33.86 8.52 13.31
CA LEU A 32 -32.60 8.62 14.06
C LEU A 32 -32.02 7.25 14.37
N LEU A 33 -32.86 6.27 14.71
CA LEU A 33 -32.42 4.90 14.99
C LEU A 33 -31.92 4.20 13.71
N ILE A 34 -32.62 4.38 12.59
CA ILE A 34 -32.16 3.90 11.27
C ILE A 34 -30.85 4.59 10.89
N MET A 35 -30.74 5.91 11.05
CA MET A 35 -29.49 6.63 10.78
C MET A 35 -28.35 6.15 11.67
N TRP A 36 -28.61 5.93 12.96
CA TRP A 36 -27.61 5.41 13.90
C TRP A 36 -27.14 4.02 13.48
N LEU A 37 -28.06 3.11 13.13
CA LEU A 37 -27.71 1.79 12.62
C LEU A 37 -26.85 1.90 11.36
N ILE A 38 -27.25 2.67 10.35
CA ILE A 38 -26.45 2.83 9.13
C ILE A 38 -25.08 3.44 9.44
N PHE A 39 -25.01 4.41 10.36
CA PHE A 39 -23.75 5.03 10.78
C PHE A 39 -22.80 4.02 11.43
N SER A 40 -23.33 3.06 12.21
CA SER A 40 -22.56 1.97 12.81
C SER A 40 -22.06 0.96 11.78
N TYR A 41 -22.72 0.83 10.62
CA TYR A 41 -22.31 -0.10 9.55
C TYR A 41 -21.39 0.51 8.49
N ILE A 42 -21.30 1.84 8.37
CA ILE A 42 -20.32 2.47 7.46
C ILE A 42 -18.94 2.41 8.12
N PRO A 43 -17.97 1.69 7.53
CA PRO A 43 -16.63 1.62 8.10
C PRO A 43 -16.00 3.02 8.13
N GLN A 44 -15.66 3.48 9.33
CA GLN A 44 -14.98 4.77 9.51
C GLN A 44 -13.55 4.73 8.98
N GLN A 45 -12.95 3.56 9.02
CA GLN A 45 -11.62 3.27 8.52
C GLN A 45 -11.61 1.91 7.83
N LEU A 46 -10.95 1.86 6.68
CA LEU A 46 -10.59 0.62 6.00
C LEU A 46 -9.08 0.53 5.93
N SER A 47 -8.54 -0.68 6.08
CA SER A 47 -7.11 -0.91 5.95
C SER A 47 -6.82 -2.28 5.36
N GLU A 48 -5.81 -2.35 4.50
CA GLU A 48 -5.27 -3.61 3.96
C GLU A 48 -3.76 -3.64 4.20
N ILE A 49 -3.25 -4.84 4.53
CA ILE A 49 -1.83 -5.09 4.78
C ILE A 49 -1.34 -6.11 3.74
N PHE A 50 -0.13 -5.91 3.22
CA PHE A 50 0.53 -6.83 2.29
C PHE A 50 2.03 -6.86 2.53
N SER A 51 2.70 -7.92 2.06
CA SER A 51 4.14 -8.08 2.24
C SER A 51 4.88 -7.96 0.92
N LEU A 52 5.73 -6.93 0.80
CA LEU A 52 6.58 -6.72 -0.36
C LEU A 52 8.01 -7.20 -0.04
N LYS A 53 8.63 -7.90 -0.99
CA LYS A 53 10.04 -8.30 -0.90
C LYS A 53 10.86 -7.74 -2.06
N ILE A 54 12.04 -7.23 -1.74
CA ILE A 54 13.03 -6.75 -2.72
C ILE A 54 14.36 -7.45 -2.42
N PHE A 55 15.11 -7.79 -3.47
CA PHE A 55 16.40 -8.44 -3.33
C PHE A 55 17.52 -7.51 -3.77
N TYR A 56 18.60 -7.47 -3.01
CA TYR A 56 19.80 -6.71 -3.35
C TYR A 56 21.05 -7.49 -2.98
N ASN A 57 22.14 -7.25 -3.71
CA ASN A 57 23.43 -7.84 -3.43
C ASN A 57 24.23 -6.92 -2.49
N GLU A 58 24.68 -7.43 -1.35
CA GLU A 58 25.35 -6.63 -0.32
C GLU A 58 26.76 -6.20 -0.71
N GLU A 59 27.46 -6.96 -1.56
CA GLU A 59 28.82 -6.63 -1.99
C GLU A 59 28.82 -5.56 -3.08
N THR A 60 27.92 -5.71 -4.06
CA THR A 60 27.86 -4.82 -5.22
C THR A 60 26.91 -3.64 -5.00
N GLY A 61 25.94 -3.75 -4.09
CA GLY A 61 24.84 -2.81 -3.93
C GLY A 61 23.80 -2.88 -5.06
N ASP A 62 23.91 -3.85 -5.97
CA ASP A 62 22.97 -4.02 -7.07
C ASP A 62 21.62 -4.52 -6.53
N VAL A 63 20.56 -3.80 -6.84
CA VAL A 63 19.17 -4.26 -6.67
C VAL A 63 18.78 -4.96 -7.97
N ARG A 64 18.41 -6.23 -7.90
CA ARG A 64 17.96 -6.98 -9.09
C ARG A 64 16.83 -7.91 -8.73
N PHE A 65 15.90 -8.10 -9.67
CA PHE A 65 15.01 -9.25 -9.60
C PHE A 65 15.73 -10.50 -10.11
N PHE A 66 16.24 -11.31 -9.18
CA PHE A 66 16.73 -12.64 -9.49
C PHE A 66 15.66 -13.67 -9.10
N PRO A 67 15.31 -14.64 -9.96
CA PRO A 67 15.88 -14.96 -11.28
C PRO A 67 15.12 -14.36 -12.46
N LEU A 68 15.86 -13.92 -13.49
CA LEU A 68 15.36 -13.45 -14.79
C LEU A 68 14.50 -14.49 -15.55
N LEU A 69 14.50 -15.74 -15.10
CA LEU A 69 13.81 -16.89 -15.71
C LEU A 69 12.38 -17.10 -15.19
N ILE A 70 11.92 -16.33 -14.20
CA ILE A 70 10.57 -16.51 -13.65
C ILE A 70 9.55 -15.71 -14.45
N ILE A 71 8.60 -16.43 -15.04
CA ILE A 71 7.46 -15.86 -15.75
C ILE A 71 6.18 -16.23 -14.96
N PRO A 72 5.33 -15.25 -14.59
CA PRO A 72 5.51 -13.81 -14.79
C PRO A 72 6.52 -13.19 -13.81
N PRO A 73 7.23 -12.11 -14.20
CA PRO A 73 8.17 -11.45 -13.32
C PRO A 73 7.45 -10.67 -12.21
N TYR A 74 8.09 -10.53 -11.06
CA TYR A 74 7.55 -9.78 -9.92
C TYR A 74 7.76 -8.27 -10.12
N GLN A 75 6.69 -7.59 -10.53
CA GLN A 75 6.72 -6.20 -10.99
C GLN A 75 7.37 -5.20 -9.99
N PRO A 76 7.08 -5.22 -8.67
CA PRO A 76 7.69 -4.28 -7.73
C PRO A 76 9.22 -4.39 -7.64
N ALA A 77 9.77 -5.59 -7.84
CA ALA A 77 11.22 -5.77 -7.84
C ALA A 77 11.87 -5.24 -9.12
N ILE A 78 11.20 -5.35 -10.28
CA ILE A 78 11.66 -4.72 -11.52
C ILE A 78 11.67 -3.20 -11.37
N GLU A 79 10.60 -2.63 -10.81
CA GLU A 79 10.48 -1.19 -10.58
C GLU A 79 11.60 -0.69 -9.67
N ALA A 80 11.89 -1.42 -8.59
CA ALA A 80 13.01 -1.11 -7.71
C ALA A 80 14.38 -1.18 -8.41
N GLU A 81 14.60 -2.21 -9.22
CA GLU A 81 15.82 -2.36 -10.03
C GLU A 81 16.02 -1.18 -10.98
N ILE A 82 14.98 -0.77 -11.71
CA ILE A 82 15.05 0.38 -12.64
C ILE A 82 15.38 1.66 -11.87
N CYS A 83 14.69 1.94 -10.76
CA CYS A 83 14.96 3.13 -9.95
C CYS A 83 16.37 3.17 -9.38
N CYS A 84 16.84 2.07 -8.81
CA CYS A 84 18.18 2.02 -8.25
C CYS A 84 19.26 2.15 -9.33
N ARG A 85 19.05 1.55 -10.51
CA ARG A 85 19.96 1.71 -11.65
C ARG A 85 20.06 3.17 -12.09
N GLU A 86 18.93 3.85 -12.28
CA GLU A 86 18.90 5.28 -12.66
C GLU A 86 19.60 6.17 -11.62
N LEU A 87 19.38 5.89 -10.33
CA LEU A 87 20.05 6.61 -9.25
C LEU A 87 21.57 6.40 -9.30
N PHE A 88 22.04 5.17 -9.48
CA PHE A 88 23.46 4.85 -9.47
C PHE A 88 24.21 5.34 -10.71
N GLU A 89 23.54 5.45 -11.85
CA GLU A 89 24.10 6.12 -13.04
C GLU A 89 24.35 7.60 -12.77
N THR A 90 23.47 8.25 -12.00
CA THR A 90 23.56 9.69 -11.69
C THR A 90 24.42 9.98 -10.46
N SER A 91 24.43 9.07 -9.48
CA SER A 91 25.10 9.25 -8.19
C SER A 91 25.67 7.90 -7.69
N PRO A 92 26.83 7.48 -8.23
CA PRO A 92 27.42 6.17 -7.92
C PRO A 92 27.70 5.93 -6.43
N ASN A 93 27.98 7.01 -5.68
CA ASN A 93 28.25 6.94 -4.24
C ASN A 93 27.05 6.41 -3.43
N GLU A 94 25.83 6.57 -3.93
CA GLU A 94 24.61 6.10 -3.24
C GLU A 94 24.57 4.57 -3.10
N ARG A 95 25.32 3.87 -3.95
CA ARG A 95 25.48 2.41 -3.91
C ARG A 95 26.07 1.94 -2.57
N ASN A 96 26.93 2.74 -1.94
CA ASN A 96 27.53 2.39 -0.65
C ASN A 96 26.49 2.34 0.49
N PHE A 97 25.46 3.19 0.46
CA PHE A 97 24.40 3.18 1.48
C PHE A 97 23.53 1.92 1.43
N ILE A 98 23.39 1.31 0.24
CA ILE A 98 22.71 0.01 0.09
C ILE A 98 23.59 -1.12 0.61
N LYS A 99 24.91 -1.08 0.34
CA LYS A 99 25.87 -2.05 0.87
C LYS A 99 25.91 -2.08 2.39
N GLU A 100 25.81 -0.93 3.04
CA GLU A 100 25.74 -0.85 4.50
C GLU A 100 24.55 -1.62 5.10
N GLY A 101 23.47 -1.82 4.32
CA GLY A 101 22.38 -2.73 4.68
C GLY A 101 21.66 -2.38 5.99
N LYS A 102 21.71 -1.11 6.41
CA LYS A 102 21.06 -0.66 7.64
C LYS A 102 19.55 -0.56 7.43
N LEU A 103 18.78 -1.13 8.35
CA LEU A 103 17.31 -1.14 8.29
C LEU A 103 16.67 0.26 8.32
N ASP A 104 17.36 1.23 8.88
CA ASP A 104 16.97 2.64 8.95
C ASP A 104 17.55 3.49 7.82
N SER A 105 18.15 2.88 6.81
CA SER A 105 18.72 3.59 5.67
C SER A 105 17.65 4.38 4.92
N LYS A 106 17.93 5.66 4.70
CA LYS A 106 17.05 6.60 3.97
C LYS A 106 16.73 6.11 2.56
N ILE A 107 17.64 5.37 1.92
CA ILE A 107 17.42 4.84 0.57
C ILE A 107 16.23 3.87 0.52
N PHE A 108 16.00 3.08 1.58
CA PHE A 108 14.90 2.12 1.62
C PHE A 108 13.56 2.81 1.85
N THR A 109 13.51 3.85 2.70
CA THR A 109 12.30 4.65 2.89
C THR A 109 11.97 5.49 1.66
N ASP A 110 12.97 6.08 1.02
CA ASP A 110 12.79 6.84 -0.23
C ASP A 110 12.35 5.92 -1.38
N LEU A 111 12.88 4.69 -1.46
CA LEU A 111 12.47 3.71 -2.46
C LEU A 111 11.01 3.28 -2.26
N ALA A 112 10.60 3.04 -1.01
CA ALA A 112 9.22 2.72 -0.66
C ALA A 112 8.23 3.79 -1.15
N GLU A 113 8.56 5.07 -0.99
CA GLU A 113 7.75 6.19 -1.47
C GLU A 113 7.64 6.20 -3.00
N VAL A 114 8.73 5.92 -3.71
CA VAL A 114 8.76 5.84 -5.18
C VAL A 114 7.93 4.67 -5.69
N LEU A 115 8.03 3.50 -5.06
CA LEU A 115 7.21 2.32 -5.41
C LEU A 115 5.72 2.58 -5.19
N ALA A 116 5.35 3.26 -4.10
CA ALA A 116 3.98 3.69 -3.84
C ALA A 116 3.45 4.59 -4.97
N LEU A 117 4.27 5.55 -5.42
CA LEU A 117 3.93 6.48 -6.50
C LEU A 117 3.84 5.78 -7.86
N SER A 118 4.78 4.90 -8.17
CA SER A 118 4.78 4.15 -9.43
C SER A 118 3.52 3.30 -9.52
N TRP A 119 3.22 2.50 -8.51
CA TRP A 119 1.98 1.72 -8.46
C TRP A 119 0.75 2.60 -8.63
N LEU A 120 0.64 3.68 -7.85
CA LEU A 120 -0.55 4.54 -7.92
C LEU A 120 -0.69 5.22 -9.29
N SER A 121 0.41 5.59 -9.97
CA SER A 121 0.36 6.13 -11.33
C SER A 121 -0.21 5.14 -12.35
N GLN A 122 0.01 3.85 -12.13
CA GLN A 122 -0.45 2.77 -13.01
C GLN A 122 -1.92 2.42 -12.76
N THR A 123 -2.48 2.71 -11.59
CA THR A 123 -3.87 2.35 -11.24
C THR A 123 -4.92 2.96 -12.16
N ALA A 124 -4.65 4.13 -12.73
CA ALA A 124 -5.55 4.81 -13.66
C ALA A 124 -5.34 4.40 -15.13
N MET A 125 -4.38 3.52 -15.42
CA MET A 125 -3.99 3.14 -16.78
C MET A 125 -4.57 1.78 -17.18
N LEU A 126 -4.95 1.66 -18.46
CA LEU A 126 -5.23 0.37 -19.07
C LEU A 126 -3.89 -0.31 -19.39
N ARG A 127 -3.69 -1.56 -18.92
CA ARG A 127 -2.54 -2.37 -19.34
C ARG A 127 -2.99 -3.45 -20.29
N THR A 128 -2.32 -3.52 -21.42
CA THR A 128 -2.54 -4.55 -22.44
C THR A 128 -1.26 -5.33 -22.70
N THR A 129 -1.40 -6.58 -23.12
CA THR A 129 -0.29 -7.36 -23.71
C THR A 129 0.14 -6.69 -25.03
N PRO A 130 1.32 -7.04 -25.57
CA PRO A 130 1.71 -6.63 -26.92
C PRO A 130 0.69 -7.05 -27.99
N LEU A 131 -0.11 -8.08 -27.73
CA LEU A 131 -1.18 -8.57 -28.60
C LEU A 131 -2.51 -7.81 -28.41
N GLY A 132 -2.55 -6.79 -27.54
CA GLY A 132 -3.74 -5.98 -27.27
C GLY A 132 -4.71 -6.58 -26.24
N GLU A 133 -4.39 -7.70 -25.63
CA GLU A 133 -5.24 -8.33 -24.61
C GLU A 133 -5.17 -7.53 -23.31
N VAL A 134 -6.32 -7.25 -22.69
CA VAL A 134 -6.36 -6.47 -21.46
C VAL A 134 -5.85 -7.31 -20.28
N ILE A 135 -4.64 -6.98 -19.80
CA ILE A 135 -4.05 -7.55 -18.58
C ILE A 135 -4.73 -6.95 -17.36
N ARG A 136 -4.97 -5.63 -17.39
CA ARG A 136 -5.47 -4.89 -16.24
C ARG A 136 -6.32 -3.70 -16.68
N ARG A 137 -7.51 -3.59 -16.08
CA ARG A 137 -8.42 -2.45 -16.28
C ARG A 137 -8.09 -1.32 -15.31
N PRO A 138 -8.28 -0.06 -15.72
CA PRO A 138 -8.07 1.07 -14.84
C PRO A 138 -9.09 1.07 -13.69
N ILE A 139 -8.64 1.49 -12.51
CA ILE A 139 -9.48 1.67 -11.33
C ILE A 139 -10.17 3.03 -11.45
N LEU A 140 -11.41 3.02 -11.92
CA LEU A 140 -12.11 4.22 -12.33
C LEU A 140 -12.75 4.98 -11.16
N LEU A 141 -12.44 6.28 -11.07
CA LEU A 141 -13.18 7.27 -10.29
C LEU A 141 -14.42 7.76 -11.06
N LEU A 142 -15.38 6.87 -11.29
CA LEU A 142 -16.57 7.19 -12.07
C LEU A 142 -17.38 8.33 -11.44
N LYS A 143 -17.71 9.33 -12.27
CA LYS A 143 -18.52 10.52 -11.90
C LYS A 143 -17.85 11.42 -10.85
N VAL A 144 -16.57 11.26 -10.56
CA VAL A 144 -15.82 12.15 -9.67
C VAL A 144 -14.87 13.00 -10.53
N PRO A 145 -14.86 14.33 -10.40
CA PRO A 145 -13.90 15.16 -11.13
C PRO A 145 -12.48 14.78 -10.70
N ILE A 146 -11.58 14.62 -11.66
CA ILE A 146 -10.19 14.22 -11.44
C ILE A 146 -9.23 15.38 -11.67
N ARG A 147 -8.05 15.31 -11.05
CA ARG A 147 -6.90 16.18 -11.27
C ARG A 147 -5.73 15.30 -11.66
N ARG A 148 -5.06 15.65 -12.74
CA ARG A 148 -3.76 15.09 -13.11
C ARG A 148 -2.66 15.91 -12.44
N ILE A 149 -1.70 15.23 -11.82
CA ILE A 149 -0.47 15.81 -11.27
C ILE A 149 0.63 15.40 -12.23
N GLU A 150 1.23 16.37 -12.92
CA GLU A 150 2.30 16.12 -13.87
C GLU A 150 3.62 15.81 -13.16
N ASN A 151 4.57 15.20 -13.87
CA ASN A 151 5.85 14.77 -13.32
C ASN A 151 6.64 15.94 -12.70
N GLU A 152 6.56 17.14 -13.28
CA GLU A 152 7.21 18.33 -12.72
C GLU A 152 6.65 18.71 -11.34
N GLU A 153 5.33 18.57 -11.14
CA GLU A 153 4.71 18.82 -9.84
C GLU A 153 5.08 17.72 -8.84
N LEU A 154 5.16 16.45 -9.28
CA LEU A 154 5.66 15.35 -8.44
C LEU A 154 7.09 15.59 -7.98
N CYS A 155 8.01 15.99 -8.86
CA CYS A 155 9.38 16.33 -8.48
C CYS A 155 9.45 17.42 -7.41
N LYS A 156 8.56 18.41 -7.46
CA LYS A 156 8.49 19.47 -6.45
C LYS A 156 7.96 18.95 -5.11
N ILE A 157 6.90 18.12 -5.13
CA ILE A 157 6.29 17.55 -3.92
C ILE A 157 7.28 16.60 -3.20
N PHE A 158 8.08 15.85 -3.97
CA PHE A 158 8.98 14.82 -3.47
C PHE A 158 10.47 15.21 -3.55
N ALA A 159 10.78 16.50 -3.53
CA ALA A 159 12.16 17.00 -3.70
C ALA A 159 13.16 16.46 -2.66
N ASP A 160 12.69 16.10 -1.46
CA ASP A 160 13.52 15.55 -0.38
C ASP A 160 13.89 14.06 -0.56
N ASN A 161 13.24 13.39 -1.52
CA ASN A 161 13.49 12.01 -1.89
C ASN A 161 14.70 11.93 -2.83
N ILE A 162 15.68 11.07 -2.51
CA ILE A 162 16.91 10.95 -3.30
C ILE A 162 16.66 10.53 -4.75
N PHE A 163 15.61 9.76 -5.03
CA PHE A 163 15.27 9.30 -6.38
C PHE A 163 14.61 10.40 -7.24
N PHE A 164 14.15 11.50 -6.62
CA PHE A 164 13.58 12.65 -7.33
C PHE A 164 14.57 13.80 -7.51
N LYS A 165 15.82 13.63 -7.06
CA LYS A 165 16.88 14.63 -7.27
C LYS A 165 17.19 14.75 -8.76
N GLY A 166 16.95 15.93 -9.33
CA GLY A 166 17.27 16.26 -10.72
C GLY A 166 16.19 15.87 -11.74
N LYS A 167 15.61 14.67 -11.65
CA LYS A 167 14.55 14.21 -12.57
C LYS A 167 13.58 13.25 -11.88
N CYS A 168 12.34 13.19 -12.39
CA CYS A 168 11.36 12.19 -11.99
C CYS A 168 11.83 10.79 -12.44
N PRO A 169 11.77 9.76 -11.58
CA PRO A 169 12.06 8.38 -11.97
C PRO A 169 11.23 7.94 -13.17
N SER A 170 11.81 7.19 -14.11
CA SER A 170 11.10 6.81 -15.34
C SER A 170 9.86 5.94 -15.09
N ILE A 171 9.85 5.19 -13.99
CA ILE A 171 8.74 4.32 -13.58
C ILE A 171 7.53 5.11 -13.06
N VAL A 172 7.69 6.40 -12.77
CA VAL A 172 6.61 7.26 -12.30
C VAL A 172 6.09 8.08 -13.47
N SER A 173 4.85 7.79 -13.84
CA SER A 173 4.09 8.63 -14.77
C SER A 173 3.14 9.52 -13.99
N GLY A 174 2.67 10.62 -14.60
CA GLY A 174 1.80 11.58 -13.93
C GLY A 174 0.63 10.90 -13.21
N LEU A 175 0.26 11.44 -12.04
CA LEU A 175 -0.72 10.82 -11.14
C LEU A 175 -2.13 11.33 -11.41
N VAL A 176 -3.14 10.47 -11.33
CA VAL A 176 -4.55 10.88 -11.36
C VAL A 176 -5.16 10.71 -9.98
N ILE A 177 -5.62 11.80 -9.38
CA ILE A 177 -6.31 11.80 -8.08
C ILE A 177 -7.66 12.54 -8.17
N PRO A 178 -8.61 12.30 -7.26
CA PRO A 178 -9.84 13.09 -7.24
C PRO A 178 -9.54 14.58 -7.02
N LYS A 179 -10.27 15.46 -7.71
CA LYS A 179 -10.19 16.92 -7.52
C LYS A 179 -10.59 17.27 -6.09
N GLY A 180 -9.89 18.22 -5.50
CA GLY A 180 -10.08 18.59 -4.09
C GLY A 180 -9.25 17.75 -3.11
N PHE A 181 -8.34 16.91 -3.58
CA PHE A 181 -7.34 16.25 -2.76
C PHE A 181 -5.93 16.83 -3.03
N SER A 182 -5.05 16.76 -2.03
CA SER A 182 -3.61 16.99 -2.13
C SER A 182 -2.85 15.69 -1.93
N LEU A 183 -1.77 15.54 -2.68
CA LEU A 183 -0.76 14.52 -2.47
C LEU A 183 0.34 15.09 -1.58
N MET A 184 0.79 14.31 -0.59
CA MET A 184 1.88 14.67 0.31
C MET A 184 2.79 13.45 0.56
N PRO A 185 4.12 13.64 0.64
CA PRO A 185 5.02 12.61 1.14
C PRO A 185 4.71 12.28 2.60
N LYS A 186 4.97 11.05 3.00
CA LYS A 186 4.83 10.61 4.39
C LYS A 186 6.03 9.77 4.78
N LYS A 187 6.91 10.36 5.59
CA LYS A 187 8.07 9.70 6.18
C LYS A 187 7.86 9.56 7.67
N GLU A 188 7.94 8.34 8.17
CA GLU A 188 7.91 8.03 9.60
C GLU A 188 9.31 7.53 9.97
N ASN A 189 10.18 8.42 10.45
CA ASN A 189 11.56 8.08 10.81
C ASN A 189 11.67 7.54 12.25
N GLU A 190 10.65 7.73 13.07
CA GLU A 190 10.61 7.20 14.43
C GLU A 190 10.40 5.69 14.40
N VAL A 191 11.49 4.96 14.65
CA VAL A 191 11.47 3.53 14.88
C VAL A 191 10.77 3.26 16.21
N LYS A 192 9.72 2.44 16.17
CA LYS A 192 9.00 1.99 17.36
C LYS A 192 9.22 0.49 17.49
N GLY A 193 10.41 0.04 17.90
CA GLY A 193 10.68 -1.39 18.03
C GLY A 193 12.12 -1.67 18.42
N LEU A 194 12.36 -2.84 19.00
CA LEU A 194 13.69 -3.32 19.33
C LEU A 194 14.30 -4.03 18.12
N LEU A 195 15.53 -3.67 17.78
CA LEU A 195 16.27 -4.31 16.71
C LEU A 195 16.85 -5.64 17.20
N VAL A 196 16.45 -6.74 16.58
CA VAL A 196 16.98 -8.07 16.86
C VAL A 196 17.71 -8.59 15.63
N SER A 197 18.92 -9.09 15.82
CA SER A 197 19.67 -9.80 14.78
C SER A 197 19.88 -11.25 15.20
N SER A 198 19.76 -12.15 14.22
CA SER A 198 20.10 -13.57 14.37
C SER A 198 21.29 -13.87 13.48
N LYS A 199 22.29 -14.52 14.05
CA LYS A 199 23.48 -14.99 13.35
C LYS A 199 23.60 -16.50 13.53
N ILE A 200 24.05 -17.17 12.48
CA ILE A 200 24.54 -18.55 12.57
C ILE A 200 26.02 -18.45 12.21
N ASP A 201 26.86 -18.76 13.18
CA ASP A 201 28.30 -18.44 13.18
C ASP A 201 28.51 -16.94 12.88
N ASP A 202 29.33 -16.61 11.86
CA ASP A 202 29.59 -15.22 11.45
C ASP A 202 28.58 -14.68 10.42
N VAL A 203 27.63 -15.51 9.97
CA VAL A 203 26.67 -15.12 8.93
C VAL A 203 25.40 -14.56 9.56
N THR A 204 25.11 -13.29 9.27
CA THR A 204 23.83 -12.69 9.67
C THR A 204 22.70 -13.29 8.85
N MET A 205 21.81 -14.01 9.52
CA MET A 205 20.66 -14.67 8.90
C MET A 205 19.51 -13.69 8.71
N TYR A 206 19.23 -12.86 9.71
CA TYR A 206 18.32 -11.74 9.58
C TYR A 206 18.56 -10.68 10.65
N THR A 207 18.15 -9.47 10.32
CA THR A 207 17.95 -8.35 11.25
C THR A 207 16.50 -7.88 11.09
N ARG A 208 15.76 -7.70 12.19
CA ARG A 208 14.35 -7.27 12.15
C ARG A 208 13.98 -6.40 13.33
N TYR A 209 12.90 -5.65 13.19
CA TYR A 209 12.23 -5.02 14.34
C TYR A 209 11.29 -6.01 15.05
N VAL A 210 11.27 -5.94 16.38
CA VAL A 210 10.36 -6.69 17.27
C VAL A 210 9.66 -5.72 18.21
N GLY A 211 8.36 -5.91 18.44
CA GLY A 211 7.58 -5.06 19.34
C GLY A 211 7.12 -3.73 18.76
N GLY A 212 7.25 -3.55 17.43
CA GLY A 212 6.55 -2.49 16.70
C GLY A 212 7.08 -2.29 15.28
N ARG A 213 7.17 -1.05 14.78
CA ARG A 213 7.39 -0.72 13.36
C ARG A 213 8.73 -0.05 13.12
N GLY A 214 9.40 -0.48 12.06
CA GLY A 214 10.57 0.21 11.52
C GLY A 214 10.23 1.54 10.85
N PRO A 215 11.23 2.19 10.24
CA PRO A 215 11.01 3.43 9.52
C PRO A 215 10.14 3.18 8.29
N ALA A 216 9.37 4.19 7.91
CA ALA A 216 8.39 4.10 6.84
C ALA A 216 8.56 5.19 5.79
N GLY A 217 8.42 4.79 4.53
CA GLY A 217 8.20 5.69 3.41
C GLY A 217 6.81 5.49 2.82
N GLY A 218 6.26 6.51 2.17
CA GLY A 218 4.95 6.40 1.57
C GLY A 218 4.33 7.72 1.19
N ILE A 219 3.06 7.64 0.82
CA ILE A 219 2.28 8.78 0.32
C ILE A 219 0.98 8.91 1.08
N THR A 220 0.48 10.13 1.20
CA THR A 220 -0.86 10.41 1.70
C THR A 220 -1.60 11.33 0.75
N ILE A 221 -2.80 10.92 0.36
CA ILE A 221 -3.76 11.73 -0.37
C ILE A 221 -4.79 12.25 0.64
N ILE A 222 -4.80 13.56 0.87
CA ILE A 222 -5.63 14.21 1.89
C ILE A 222 -6.69 15.06 1.21
N SER A 223 -7.93 15.00 1.68
CA SER A 223 -8.97 15.90 1.19
C SER A 223 -8.72 17.32 1.68
N LYS A 224 -8.75 18.27 0.75
CA LYS A 224 -8.75 19.72 1.02
C LYS A 224 -10.13 20.25 1.42
N THR A 225 -11.17 19.41 1.34
CA THR A 225 -12.56 19.84 1.57
C THR A 225 -13.25 18.98 2.62
N HIS A 226 -14.23 19.57 3.29
CA HIS A 226 -15.11 18.86 4.20
C HIS A 226 -16.30 18.21 3.48
N LEU A 227 -16.40 18.34 2.15
CA LEU A 227 -17.56 17.84 1.39
C LEU A 227 -17.30 16.48 0.73
N THR A 228 -16.07 15.99 0.74
CA THR A 228 -15.77 14.65 0.23
C THR A 228 -15.93 13.59 1.32
N PRO A 229 -16.38 12.37 0.96
CA PRO A 229 -16.57 11.31 1.94
C PRO A 229 -15.25 10.72 2.46
N ILE A 230 -14.12 10.96 1.79
CA ILE A 230 -12.80 10.49 2.24
C ILE A 230 -12.08 11.66 2.92
N VAL A 231 -11.58 11.44 4.14
CA VAL A 231 -10.68 12.36 4.85
C VAL A 231 -9.28 12.25 4.26
N ASN A 232 -8.76 11.02 4.24
CA ASN A 232 -7.45 10.72 3.70
C ASN A 232 -7.37 9.26 3.22
N LEU A 233 -6.42 9.01 2.32
CA LEU A 233 -5.91 7.72 1.90
C LEU A 233 -4.40 7.75 2.14
N SER A 234 -3.87 6.83 2.94
CA SER A 234 -2.44 6.70 3.23
C SER A 234 -1.95 5.38 2.68
N ILE A 235 -0.83 5.39 1.96
CA ILE A 235 -0.15 4.19 1.46
C ILE A 235 1.25 4.25 2.05
N LYS A 236 1.60 3.29 2.91
CA LYS A 236 2.87 3.27 3.63
C LYS A 236 3.55 1.94 3.47
N PHE A 237 4.87 1.96 3.47
CA PHE A 237 5.71 0.76 3.49
C PHE A 237 6.69 0.91 4.64
N TYR A 238 6.61 -0.03 5.58
CA TYR A 238 7.52 -0.13 6.71
C TYR A 238 8.64 -1.09 6.37
N VAL A 239 9.88 -0.69 6.60
CA VAL A 239 11.00 -1.64 6.54
C VAL A 239 10.93 -2.55 7.76
N ASP A 240 10.64 -3.83 7.57
CA ASP A 240 10.43 -4.80 8.65
C ASP A 240 11.72 -5.57 8.99
N SER A 241 12.37 -6.10 7.96
CA SER A 241 13.57 -6.93 8.14
C SER A 241 14.46 -6.98 6.90
N ILE A 242 15.74 -7.26 7.13
CA ILE A 242 16.71 -7.64 6.11
C ILE A 242 17.18 -9.04 6.46
N ALA A 243 17.03 -9.98 5.54
CA ALA A 243 17.40 -11.38 5.74
C ALA A 243 18.36 -11.86 4.66
N ASN A 244 19.04 -12.99 4.88
CA ASN A 244 19.72 -13.71 3.82
C ASN A 244 18.68 -14.22 2.80
N ALA A 245 18.91 -13.94 1.51
CA ALA A 245 17.98 -14.29 0.45
C ALA A 245 18.20 -15.69 -0.14
N ALA A 246 19.30 -16.37 0.18
CA ALA A 246 19.73 -17.60 -0.50
C ALA A 246 18.61 -18.65 -0.60
N THR A 247 17.88 -18.90 0.50
CA THR A 247 16.78 -19.87 0.54
C THR A 247 15.59 -19.43 -0.32
N THR A 248 15.19 -18.15 -0.25
CA THR A 248 14.12 -17.61 -1.09
C THR A 248 14.49 -17.64 -2.57
N LEU A 249 15.74 -17.32 -2.92
CA LEU A 249 16.21 -17.34 -4.31
C LEU A 249 16.26 -18.76 -4.87
N LEU A 250 16.76 -19.74 -4.10
CA LEU A 250 16.74 -21.15 -4.48
C LEU A 250 15.29 -21.64 -4.71
N TYR A 251 14.40 -21.25 -3.80
CA TYR A 251 12.99 -21.58 -3.92
C TYR A 251 12.36 -21.00 -5.20
N LEU A 252 12.65 -19.73 -5.51
CA LEU A 252 12.24 -19.06 -6.74
C LEU A 252 12.78 -19.78 -8.00
N LEU A 253 14.03 -20.25 -7.96
CA LEU A 253 14.65 -21.09 -8.99
C LEU A 253 14.04 -22.50 -9.11
N GLY A 254 13.16 -22.91 -8.20
CA GLY A 254 12.53 -24.23 -8.20
C GLY A 254 13.25 -25.29 -7.36
N TYR A 255 14.30 -24.91 -6.63
CA TYR A 255 14.96 -25.79 -5.67
C TYR A 255 14.38 -25.56 -4.28
N THR A 256 13.69 -26.55 -3.71
CA THR A 256 13.12 -26.42 -2.37
C THR A 256 14.20 -26.75 -1.33
N PRO A 257 14.63 -25.81 -0.48
CA PRO A 257 15.62 -26.09 0.56
C PRO A 257 15.01 -26.99 1.65
N LEU A 258 15.76 -28.02 2.05
CA LEU A 258 15.40 -28.97 3.11
C LEU A 258 16.23 -28.75 4.37
N ILE A 259 17.54 -28.53 4.20
CA ILE A 259 18.49 -28.29 5.28
C ILE A 259 19.34 -27.08 4.90
N VAL A 260 19.53 -26.17 5.84
CA VAL A 260 20.30 -24.92 5.67
C VAL A 260 21.37 -24.87 6.75
N SER A 261 22.64 -24.89 6.35
CA SER A 261 23.79 -24.68 7.23
C SER A 261 24.68 -23.55 6.68
N ALA A 262 25.73 -23.20 7.44
CA ALA A 262 26.71 -22.22 6.98
C ALA A 262 27.54 -22.73 5.78
N GLU A 263 27.72 -24.05 5.67
CA GLU A 263 28.61 -24.72 4.72
C GLU A 263 27.88 -25.23 3.47
N GLU A 264 26.60 -25.59 3.61
CA GLU A 264 25.80 -26.15 2.53
C GLU A 264 24.30 -25.84 2.65
N ILE A 265 23.62 -25.82 1.51
CA ILE A 265 22.16 -25.88 1.45
C ILE A 265 21.75 -27.13 0.67
N ILE A 266 21.07 -28.06 1.34
CA ILE A 266 20.56 -29.27 0.72
C ILE A 266 19.14 -28.98 0.21
N CYS A 267 18.93 -29.08 -1.09
CA CYS A 267 17.64 -28.93 -1.75
C CYS A 267 17.13 -30.27 -2.29
N THR A 268 15.85 -30.32 -2.65
CA THR A 268 15.28 -31.42 -3.43
C THR A 268 16.01 -31.54 -4.78
N GLY A 269 16.92 -32.51 -4.91
CA GLY A 269 17.64 -32.82 -6.15
C GLY A 269 18.94 -32.05 -6.39
N LYS A 270 19.37 -31.17 -5.47
CA LYS A 270 20.65 -30.44 -5.61
C LYS A 270 21.24 -30.09 -4.25
N VAL A 271 22.56 -30.17 -4.14
CA VAL A 271 23.31 -29.69 -2.97
C VAL A 271 24.12 -28.46 -3.39
N ILE A 272 23.97 -27.37 -2.65
CA ILE A 272 24.59 -26.07 -2.93
C ILE A 272 25.76 -25.88 -1.94
N LYS A 273 26.99 -25.74 -2.45
CA LYS A 273 28.24 -25.63 -1.67
C LYS A 273 29.20 -24.60 -2.26
N ASP A 274 30.26 -24.33 -1.50
CA ASP A 274 31.46 -23.61 -1.95
C ASP A 274 31.11 -22.26 -2.61
N ASN A 275 31.58 -22.03 -3.83
CA ASN A 275 31.38 -20.78 -4.56
C ASN A 275 29.90 -20.53 -4.87
N GLU A 276 29.10 -21.56 -5.15
CA GLU A 276 27.68 -21.37 -5.44
C GLU A 276 26.94 -20.85 -4.20
N LEU A 277 27.26 -21.42 -3.03
CA LEU A 277 26.70 -20.95 -1.75
C LEU A 277 27.14 -19.53 -1.45
N LYS A 278 28.44 -19.22 -1.60
CA LYS A 278 28.97 -17.87 -1.39
C LYS A 278 28.28 -16.85 -2.27
N GLU A 279 28.10 -17.14 -3.56
CA GLU A 279 27.40 -16.22 -4.48
C GLU A 279 25.94 -16.00 -4.07
N LEU A 280 25.24 -17.02 -3.58
CA LEU A 280 23.86 -16.88 -3.09
C LEU A 280 23.77 -16.11 -1.78
N GLN A 281 24.72 -16.30 -0.86
CA GLN A 281 24.72 -15.64 0.45
C GLN A 281 24.97 -14.12 0.39
N LYS A 282 25.56 -13.62 -0.71
CA LYS A 282 25.70 -12.18 -0.97
C LYS A 282 24.36 -11.47 -1.15
N TRP A 283 23.29 -12.22 -1.44
CA TRP A 283 21.98 -11.64 -1.67
C TRP A 283 21.22 -11.48 -0.36
N ARG A 284 20.65 -10.29 -0.20
CA ARG A 284 19.82 -9.90 0.93
C ARG A 284 18.39 -9.67 0.47
N GLU A 285 17.46 -10.12 1.31
CA GLU A 285 16.03 -9.96 1.15
C GLU A 285 15.58 -8.84 2.07
N LEU A 286 15.20 -7.71 1.48
CA LEU A 286 14.58 -6.59 2.15
C LEU A 286 13.06 -6.80 2.17
N ARG A 287 12.50 -6.93 3.38
CA ARG A 287 11.05 -7.09 3.58
C ARG A 287 10.42 -5.76 3.96
N TYR A 288 9.40 -5.40 3.21
CA TYR A 288 8.49 -4.32 3.55
C TYR A 288 7.14 -4.89 3.99
N VAL A 289 6.56 -4.25 5.00
CA VAL A 289 5.15 -4.39 5.34
C VAL A 289 4.43 -3.17 4.77
N GLY A 290 3.64 -3.40 3.73
CA GLY A 290 2.78 -2.39 3.12
C GLY A 290 1.46 -2.27 3.86
N LEU A 291 0.99 -1.03 4.03
CA LEU A 291 -0.25 -0.70 4.70
C LEU A 291 -0.96 0.40 3.89
N ILE A 292 -2.16 0.10 3.41
CA ILE A 292 -3.05 1.10 2.82
C ILE A 292 -4.19 1.34 3.80
N GLU A 293 -4.40 2.60 4.18
CA GLU A 293 -5.44 3.03 5.10
C GLU A 293 -6.31 4.10 4.45
N VAL A 294 -7.62 3.96 4.55
CA VAL A 294 -8.57 4.99 4.14
C VAL A 294 -9.44 5.36 5.32
N LYS A 295 -9.51 6.66 5.61
CA LYS A 295 -10.44 7.21 6.60
C LYS A 295 -11.61 7.89 5.91
N PHE A 296 -12.82 7.44 6.22
CA PHE A 296 -14.06 8.03 5.73
C PHE A 296 -14.61 9.08 6.72
N ARG A 297 -15.45 9.98 6.22
CA ARG A 297 -16.25 10.93 6.99
C ARG A 297 -17.65 10.34 7.17
N PRO A 298 -17.99 9.76 8.32
CA PRO A 298 -19.19 8.93 8.45
C PRO A 298 -20.49 9.63 8.04
N LEU A 299 -20.72 10.86 8.51
CA LEU A 299 -21.93 11.64 8.16
C LEU A 299 -21.99 11.96 6.66
N ILE A 300 -20.88 12.42 6.09
CA ILE A 300 -20.85 12.81 4.67
C ILE A 300 -20.95 11.58 3.78
N SER A 301 -20.28 10.47 4.13
CA SER A 301 -20.38 9.20 3.41
C SER A 301 -21.81 8.73 3.23
N LEU A 302 -22.66 8.93 4.25
CA LEU A 302 -24.06 8.49 4.21
C LEU A 302 -24.91 9.27 3.20
N PHE A 303 -24.68 10.58 3.09
CA PHE A 303 -25.50 11.47 2.25
C PHE A 303 -24.83 11.86 0.94
N HIS A 304 -23.54 11.56 0.75
CA HIS A 304 -22.82 12.00 -0.43
C HIS A 304 -23.27 11.18 -1.65
N PRO A 305 -23.82 11.82 -2.70
CA PRO A 305 -24.44 11.12 -3.83
C PRO A 305 -23.47 10.27 -4.66
N ARG A 306 -22.16 10.44 -4.44
CA ARG A 306 -21.10 9.68 -5.11
C ARG A 306 -20.30 8.79 -4.16
N PHE A 307 -20.78 8.56 -2.93
CA PHE A 307 -20.06 7.74 -1.95
C PHE A 307 -19.74 6.34 -2.51
N SER A 308 -20.68 5.70 -3.20
CA SER A 308 -20.45 4.40 -3.84
C SER A 308 -19.28 4.41 -4.83
N SER A 309 -19.06 5.50 -5.56
CA SER A 309 -17.91 5.64 -6.47
C SER A 309 -16.59 5.72 -5.71
N TYR A 310 -16.55 6.52 -4.63
CA TYR A 310 -15.37 6.60 -3.76
C TYR A 310 -15.08 5.26 -3.09
N TYR A 311 -16.10 4.59 -2.57
CA TYR A 311 -15.96 3.29 -1.92
C TYR A 311 -15.44 2.23 -2.90
N ARG A 312 -16.02 2.10 -4.10
CA ARG A 312 -15.54 1.16 -5.13
C ARG A 312 -14.12 1.47 -5.59
N TRP A 313 -13.76 2.74 -5.72
CA TRP A 313 -12.39 3.14 -6.03
C TRP A 313 -11.41 2.68 -4.94
N VAL A 314 -11.76 2.86 -3.66
CA VAL A 314 -10.95 2.39 -2.52
C VAL A 314 -10.80 0.87 -2.52
N ILE A 315 -11.89 0.12 -2.68
CA ILE A 315 -11.83 -1.34 -2.75
C ILE A 315 -10.98 -1.81 -3.92
N GLY A 316 -11.15 -1.19 -5.09
CA GLY A 316 -10.32 -1.49 -6.26
C GLY A 316 -8.84 -1.24 -5.99
N LEU A 317 -8.48 -0.16 -5.29
CA LEU A 317 -7.10 0.10 -4.88
C LEU A 317 -6.55 -0.98 -3.93
N PHE A 318 -7.38 -1.50 -3.02
CA PHE A 318 -6.95 -2.52 -2.07
C PHE A 318 -6.67 -3.86 -2.77
N ASP A 319 -7.64 -4.33 -3.56
CA ASP A 319 -7.51 -5.57 -4.33
C ASP A 319 -6.29 -5.52 -5.25
N ASP A 320 -6.10 -4.37 -5.88
CA ASP A 320 -5.01 -4.16 -6.81
C ASP A 320 -3.64 -4.09 -6.12
N ALA A 321 -3.53 -3.34 -5.03
CA ALA A 321 -2.30 -3.28 -4.24
C ALA A 321 -1.88 -4.67 -3.78
N LYS A 322 -2.82 -5.49 -3.33
CA LYS A 322 -2.56 -6.87 -2.94
C LYS A 322 -2.07 -7.69 -4.12
N SER A 323 -2.73 -7.62 -5.26
CA SER A 323 -2.31 -8.33 -6.47
C SER A 323 -0.91 -7.91 -6.98
N HIS A 324 -0.52 -6.66 -6.73
CA HIS A 324 0.73 -6.09 -7.23
C HIS A 324 1.90 -6.27 -6.27
N PHE A 325 1.71 -6.03 -4.98
CA PHE A 325 2.77 -6.00 -3.97
C PHE A 325 2.85 -7.22 -3.05
N ASP A 326 1.83 -8.08 -2.99
CA ASP A 326 1.81 -9.18 -2.02
C ASP A 326 2.63 -10.37 -2.52
N PHE A 327 3.87 -10.48 -2.02
CA PHE A 327 4.82 -11.52 -2.42
C PHE A 327 4.31 -12.95 -2.11
N PRO A 328 3.72 -13.24 -0.93
CA PRO A 328 3.03 -14.52 -0.70
C PRO A 328 2.02 -14.89 -1.79
N LEU A 329 1.15 -13.94 -2.17
CA LEU A 329 0.16 -14.16 -3.22
C LEU A 329 0.82 -14.40 -4.59
N TYR A 330 1.89 -13.65 -4.90
CA TYR A 330 2.70 -13.89 -6.09
C TYR A 330 3.28 -15.31 -6.13
N ILE A 331 3.86 -15.79 -5.03
CA ILE A 331 4.38 -17.17 -4.92
C ILE A 331 3.26 -18.21 -5.09
N GLU A 332 2.09 -17.98 -4.49
CA GLU A 332 0.94 -18.88 -4.64
C GLU A 332 0.48 -18.97 -6.10
N ASN A 333 0.40 -17.84 -6.80
CA ASN A 333 0.01 -17.81 -8.20
C ASN A 333 1.07 -18.49 -9.09
N LEU A 334 2.36 -18.29 -8.82
CA LEU A 334 3.44 -19.02 -9.50
C LEU A 334 3.31 -20.54 -9.31
N ARG A 335 2.95 -21.01 -8.11
CA ARG A 335 2.73 -22.44 -7.86
C ARG A 335 1.58 -23.01 -8.70
N LYS A 336 0.48 -22.26 -8.85
CA LYS A 336 -0.68 -22.70 -9.65
C LYS A 336 -0.36 -22.82 -11.14
N MET A 337 0.70 -22.18 -11.62
CA MET A 337 1.12 -22.23 -13.01
C MET A 337 2.14 -23.34 -13.32
N ARG A 338 2.76 -23.95 -12.29
CA ARG A 338 3.74 -25.03 -12.43
C ARG A 338 3.08 -26.40 -12.27
#